data_AF-A0A5S9QMX6-F1
#
_entry.id   AF-A0A5S9QMX6-F1
#
_cell.length_a   1.000
_cell.length_b   1.000
_cell.length_c   1.000
_cell.angle_alpha   90.00
_cell.angle_beta   90.00
_cell.angle_gamma   90.00
#
_symmetry.space_group_name_H-M   'P 1'
#
loop_
_entity.id
_entity.type
_entity.pdbx_description
1 polymer ?
#
loop_
_entity_poly.entity_id
_entity_poly.type
_entity_poly.pdbx_seq_one_letter_code
_entity_poly.pdbx_strand_id
1 'polypeptide(L)'
;MILKGRYMQSRRQTGHRLLRSLSVVTLFGVAALSVQASAENWLCSHTNTNDQRTINIIYHNPPSHVPCEVVYTKAGTTTTLWRANNQSGYCENKAAAFVAKQKGWGWQCRERSSTPPAQ
;
A
#
# COMPACT_ATOMS: atom_id res chain seq x y z
N MET A 1 -5.21 -31.97 70.48
CA MET A 1 -3.87 -31.88 71.11
C MET A 1 -3.11 -30.71 70.48
N ILE A 2 -2.74 -29.73 71.32
CA ILE A 2 -1.64 -28.74 71.19
C ILE A 2 -1.67 -27.81 69.94
N LEU A 3 -2.26 -26.61 70.03
CA LEU A 3 -1.61 -25.32 70.35
C LEU A 3 -0.45 -24.94 69.42
N LYS A 4 -0.58 -23.81 68.70
CA LYS A 4 0.22 -22.59 68.93
C LYS A 4 -0.03 -21.54 67.84
N GLY A 5 -0.58 -20.41 68.25
CA GLY A 5 -0.39 -19.13 67.57
C GLY A 5 1.04 -18.61 67.78
N ARG A 6 1.52 -17.84 66.80
CA ARG A 6 2.68 -16.93 66.83
C ARG A 6 2.36 -15.83 65.81
N TYR A 7 1.81 -14.68 66.21
CA TYR A 7 2.47 -13.51 66.79
C TYR A 7 3.62 -12.96 65.92
N MET A 8 3.35 -11.74 65.40
CA MET A 8 4.26 -10.62 65.09
C MET A 8 5.41 -10.88 64.08
N GLN A 9 5.40 -10.26 62.90
CA GLN A 9 5.69 -8.83 62.65
C GLN A 9 7.18 -8.49 62.78
N SER A 10 7.65 -7.75 61.76
CA SER A 10 8.88 -6.97 61.74
C SER A 10 10.17 -7.71 61.37
N ARG A 11 10.71 -7.38 60.19
CA ARG A 11 11.93 -6.54 60.11
C ARG A 11 12.14 -6.06 58.68
N ARG A 12 12.43 -4.76 58.58
CA ARG A 12 12.93 -4.07 57.38
C ARG A 12 14.35 -4.54 57.04
N GLN A 13 14.74 -4.17 55.82
CA GLN A 13 16.07 -3.66 55.44
C GLN A 13 17.08 -4.60 54.75
N THR A 14 17.37 -4.21 53.50
CA THR A 14 18.68 -4.11 52.82
C THR A 14 19.55 -5.34 52.61
N GLY A 15 19.88 -5.61 51.34
CA GLY A 15 21.05 -6.38 50.97
C GLY A 15 20.98 -6.93 49.55
N HIS A 16 21.68 -6.28 48.62
CA HIS A 16 21.92 -6.78 47.26
C HIS A 16 22.43 -8.22 47.27
N ARG A 17 21.70 -9.13 46.62
CA ARG A 17 22.27 -10.36 46.06
C ARG A 17 21.92 -10.41 44.57
N LEU A 18 23.00 -10.34 43.80
CA LEU A 18 23.09 -10.42 42.36
C LEU A 18 22.44 -11.69 41.78
N LEU A 19 22.00 -11.55 40.52
CA LEU A 19 21.67 -12.59 39.54
C LEU A 19 20.42 -13.46 39.79
N ARG A 20 19.31 -13.01 39.20
CA ARG A 20 18.48 -13.88 38.35
C ARG A 20 17.91 -13.04 37.23
N SER A 21 18.65 -13.04 36.12
CA SER A 21 18.30 -12.41 34.84
C SER A 21 16.95 -12.92 34.36
N LEU A 22 15.88 -12.22 34.70
CA LEU A 22 14.61 -12.33 33.97
C LEU A 22 14.75 -11.43 32.75
N SER A 23 15.31 -12.00 31.69
CA SER A 23 15.38 -11.38 30.37
C SER A 23 13.96 -11.03 29.94
N VAL A 24 13.60 -9.76 30.02
CA VAL A 24 12.39 -9.24 29.39
C VAL A 24 12.67 -9.24 27.89
N VAL A 25 12.29 -10.32 27.23
CA VAL A 25 12.29 -10.41 25.77
C VAL A 25 11.15 -9.52 25.27
N THR A 26 11.46 -8.25 25.02
CA THR A 26 10.58 -7.34 24.29
C THR A 26 10.48 -7.83 22.84
N LEU A 27 9.38 -8.53 22.51
CA LEU A 27 9.00 -8.77 21.12
C LEU A 27 8.64 -7.43 20.46
N PHE A 28 9.58 -6.87 19.71
CA PHE A 28 9.28 -5.81 18.75
C PHE A 28 8.48 -6.43 17.59
N GLY A 29 7.17 -6.23 17.59
CA GLY A 29 6.30 -6.60 16.48
C GLY A 29 6.68 -5.81 15.24
N VAL A 30 7.22 -6.50 14.23
CA VAL A 30 7.56 -5.90 12.95
C VAL A 30 6.25 -5.72 12.17
N ALA A 31 5.76 -4.49 12.07
CA ALA A 31 4.62 -4.17 11.21
C ALA A 31 5.09 -4.29 9.74
N ALA A 32 4.65 -5.34 9.04
CA ALA A 32 4.88 -5.46 7.61
C ALA A 32 4.07 -4.38 6.88
N LEU A 33 4.76 -3.36 6.34
CA LEU A 33 4.17 -2.43 5.38
C LEU A 33 3.95 -3.20 4.08
N SER A 34 2.71 -3.54 3.76
CA SER A 34 2.37 -4.07 2.45
C SER A 34 2.56 -2.97 1.40
N VAL A 35 3.64 -3.04 0.61
CA VAL A 35 3.79 -2.20 -0.58
C VAL A 35 2.67 -2.60 -1.54
N GLN A 36 1.67 -1.74 -1.66
CA GLN A 36 0.68 -1.89 -2.73
C GLN A 36 1.37 -1.51 -4.03
N ALA A 37 1.59 -2.50 -4.91
CA ALA A 37 1.97 -2.22 -6.28
C ALA A 37 0.86 -1.38 -6.89
N SER A 38 1.15 -0.10 -7.15
CA SER A 38 0.19 0.79 -7.81
C SER A 38 -0.04 0.26 -9.21
N ALA A 39 -1.25 -0.18 -9.53
CA ALA A 39 -1.53 -0.63 -10.88
C ALA A 39 -1.27 0.49 -11.89
N GLU A 40 -0.66 0.13 -13.01
CA GLU A 40 -0.29 1.06 -14.09
C GLU A 40 -1.38 1.11 -15.17
N ASN A 41 -2.48 0.39 -14.97
CA ASN A 41 -3.55 0.20 -15.94
C ASN A 41 -4.88 0.07 -15.22
N TRP A 42 -5.90 0.78 -15.71
CA TRP A 42 -7.26 0.70 -15.24
C TRP A 42 -8.21 0.37 -16.38
N LEU A 43 -9.20 -0.47 -16.06
CA LEU A 43 -10.36 -0.72 -16.91
C LEU A 43 -11.60 -0.11 -16.25
N CYS A 44 -12.19 0.88 -16.90
CA CYS A 44 -13.40 1.54 -16.48
C CYS A 44 -14.57 1.08 -17.34
N SER A 45 -15.66 0.64 -16.73
CA SER A 45 -16.92 0.31 -17.42
C SER A 45 -18.07 1.15 -16.90
N HIS A 46 -19.05 1.40 -17.75
CA HIS A 46 -20.29 2.03 -17.34
C HIS A 46 -21.28 0.98 -16.83
N THR A 47 -22.07 1.29 -15.79
CA THR A 47 -22.96 0.31 -15.15
C THR A 47 -24.12 -0.12 -16.06
N ASN A 48 -24.58 0.77 -16.93
CA ASN A 48 -25.81 0.59 -17.72
C ASN A 48 -25.54 0.31 -19.20
N THR A 49 -24.28 0.34 -19.63
CA THR A 49 -23.89 0.09 -21.02
C THR A 49 -22.69 -0.84 -21.06
N ASN A 50 -22.45 -1.48 -22.21
CA ASN A 50 -21.25 -2.30 -22.41
C ASN A 50 -20.00 -1.47 -22.74
N ASP A 51 -20.03 -0.16 -22.50
CA ASP A 51 -18.92 0.72 -22.84
C ASP A 51 -17.76 0.52 -21.88
N GLN A 52 -16.57 0.45 -22.46
CA GLN A 52 -15.31 0.32 -21.74
C GLN A 52 -14.34 1.44 -22.11
N ARG A 53 -13.51 1.80 -21.13
CA ARG A 53 -12.45 2.78 -21.25
C ARG A 53 -11.22 2.25 -20.54
N THR A 54 -10.04 2.49 -21.11
CA THR A 54 -8.79 2.14 -20.45
C THR A 54 -7.95 3.38 -20.17
N ILE A 55 -7.30 3.39 -19.02
CA ILE A 55 -6.31 4.39 -18.65
C ILE A 55 -5.03 3.62 -18.39
N ASN A 56 -3.97 3.96 -19.12
CA ASN A 56 -2.70 3.24 -19.10
C ASN A 56 -1.57 4.23 -18.83
N ILE A 57 -0.62 3.83 -17.99
CA ILE A 57 0.67 4.49 -17.88
C ILE A 57 1.64 3.71 -18.75
N ILE A 58 2.34 4.42 -19.64
CA ILE A 58 3.39 3.86 -20.50
C ILE A 58 4.71 4.42 -20.03
N TYR A 59 5.64 3.55 -19.62
CA TYR A 59 7.03 3.90 -19.36
C TYR A 59 7.88 3.53 -20.56
N HIS A 60 8.65 4.49 -21.07
CA HIS A 60 9.43 4.28 -22.29
C HIS A 60 10.84 3.74 -22.03
N ASN A 61 11.31 3.74 -20.78
CA ASN A 61 12.64 3.25 -20.41
C ASN A 61 12.66 2.40 -19.12
N PRO A 62 11.99 1.24 -19.06
CA PRO A 62 12.04 0.38 -17.87
C PRO A 62 13.48 -0.06 -17.53
N PRO A 63 13.86 -0.17 -16.24
CA PRO A 63 13.01 -0.03 -15.04
C PRO A 63 12.79 1.43 -14.60
N SER A 64 13.30 2.43 -15.33
CA SER A 64 13.00 3.83 -15.03
C SER A 64 11.53 4.14 -15.33
N HIS A 65 10.88 4.86 -14.40
CA HIS A 65 9.50 5.33 -14.56
C HIS A 65 9.41 6.65 -15.35
N VAL A 66 10.53 7.10 -15.94
CA VAL A 66 10.57 8.28 -16.83
C VAL A 66 11.43 7.97 -18.07
N PRO A 67 11.09 8.54 -19.24
CA PRO A 67 9.89 9.33 -19.51
C PRO A 67 8.62 8.47 -19.52
N CYS A 68 7.48 9.08 -19.17
CA CYS A 68 6.19 8.40 -19.03
C CYS A 68 5.05 9.13 -19.75
N GLU A 69 4.00 8.38 -20.09
CA GLU A 69 2.76 8.89 -20.66
C GLU A 69 1.53 8.30 -19.99
N VAL A 70 0.45 9.09 -19.89
CA VAL A 70 -0.89 8.59 -19.56
C VAL A 70 -1.71 8.55 -20.83
N VAL A 71 -2.04 7.33 -21.25
CA VAL A 71 -2.80 7.03 -22.47
C VAL A 71 -4.22 6.64 -22.08
N TYR A 72 -5.20 7.22 -22.76
CA TYR A 72 -6.61 6.97 -22.55
C TYR A 72 -7.26 6.45 -23.82
N THR A 73 -7.98 5.34 -23.71
CA THR A 73 -8.75 4.77 -24.82
C THR A 73 -10.23 4.75 -24.48
N LYS A 74 -11.07 5.28 -25.38
CA LYS A 74 -12.54 5.26 -25.30
C LYS A 74 -13.11 5.02 -26.69
N ALA A 75 -14.05 4.09 -26.81
CA ALA A 75 -14.75 3.79 -28.08
C ALA A 75 -13.79 3.56 -29.27
N GLY A 76 -12.67 2.85 -29.02
CA GLY A 76 -11.64 2.58 -30.02
C GLY A 76 -10.69 3.73 -30.33
N THR A 77 -10.95 4.94 -29.84
CA THR A 77 -10.03 6.08 -30.00
C THR A 77 -9.08 6.17 -28.81
N THR A 78 -7.78 6.28 -29.11
CA THR A 78 -6.70 6.42 -28.12
C THR A 78 -6.11 7.82 -28.15
N THR A 79 -5.83 8.40 -26.98
CA THR A 79 -5.27 9.75 -26.83
C THR A 79 -4.28 9.78 -25.68
N THR A 80 -3.10 10.37 -25.91
CA THR A 80 -2.17 10.71 -24.83
C THR A 80 -2.67 11.96 -24.11
N LEU A 81 -3.03 11.83 -22.84
CA LEU A 81 -3.54 12.94 -22.03
C LEU A 81 -2.41 13.74 -21.37
N TRP A 82 -1.38 13.04 -20.93
CA TRP A 82 -0.23 13.64 -20.22
C TRP A 82 1.06 12.92 -20.57
N ARG A 83 2.16 13.66 -20.52
CA ARG A 83 3.54 13.16 -20.67
C ARG A 83 4.44 13.84 -19.65
N ALA A 84 5.43 13.12 -19.13
CA ALA A 84 6.54 13.68 -18.38
C ALA A 84 7.86 13.08 -18.86
N ASN A 85 8.88 13.93 -19.00
CA ASN A 85 10.18 13.48 -19.50
C ASN A 85 11.13 13.01 -18.39
N ASN A 86 11.05 13.65 -17.22
CA ASN A 86 12.01 13.50 -16.13
C ASN A 86 11.39 13.68 -14.74
N GLN A 87 10.05 13.70 -14.64
CA GLN A 87 9.34 13.86 -13.38
C GLN A 87 8.71 12.52 -12.95
N SER A 88 9.43 11.79 -12.09
CA SER A 88 8.92 10.54 -11.50
C SER A 88 7.64 10.80 -10.70
N GLY A 89 6.69 9.86 -10.73
CA GLY A 89 5.41 9.97 -10.05
C GLY A 89 4.37 10.88 -10.75
N TYR A 90 4.75 11.61 -11.81
CA TYR A 90 3.82 12.52 -12.49
C TYR A 90 2.68 11.77 -13.16
N CYS A 91 2.98 10.72 -13.92
CA CYS A 91 1.97 9.98 -14.68
C CYS A 91 1.04 9.18 -13.74
N GLU A 92 1.58 8.62 -12.67
CA GLU A 92 0.88 7.89 -11.61
C GLU A 92 -0.15 8.81 -10.94
N ASN A 93 0.28 10.00 -10.52
CA ASN A 93 -0.60 10.99 -9.92
C ASN A 93 -1.71 11.46 -10.88
N LYS A 94 -1.37 11.70 -12.16
CA LYS A 94 -2.34 12.10 -13.18
C LYS A 94 -3.35 10.99 -13.48
N ALA A 95 -2.89 9.74 -13.61
CA ALA A 95 -3.76 8.60 -13.85
C ALA A 95 -4.71 8.37 -12.67
N ALA A 96 -4.21 8.37 -11.43
CA ALA A 96 -5.04 8.22 -10.23
C ALA A 96 -6.12 9.32 -10.12
N ALA A 97 -5.74 10.58 -10.35
CA ALA A 97 -6.68 11.69 -10.37
C ALA A 97 -7.73 11.55 -11.49
N PHE A 98 -7.33 11.04 -12.66
CA PHE A 98 -8.25 10.84 -13.77
C PHE A 98 -9.21 9.66 -13.54
N VAL A 99 -8.73 8.56 -12.94
CA VAL A 99 -9.58 7.45 -12.47
C VAL A 99 -10.62 7.94 -11.47
N ALA A 100 -10.24 8.81 -10.52
CA ALA A 100 -11.19 9.42 -9.58
C ALA A 100 -12.27 10.25 -10.30
N LYS A 101 -11.90 11.02 -11.34
CA LYS A 101 -12.87 11.74 -12.18
C LYS A 101 -13.83 10.80 -12.91
N GLN A 102 -13.33 9.72 -13.48
CA GLN A 102 -14.16 8.72 -14.16
C GLN A 102 -15.19 8.13 -13.19
N LYS A 103 -14.76 7.80 -11.96
CA LYS A 103 -15.67 7.36 -10.88
C LYS A 103 -16.72 8.42 -10.56
N GLY A 104 -16.32 9.68 -10.43
CA GLY A 104 -17.24 10.81 -10.26
C GLY A 104 -18.24 11.00 -11.42
N TRP A 105 -17.88 10.56 -12.63
CA TRP A 105 -18.75 10.54 -13.81
C TRP A 105 -19.56 9.25 -13.97
N GLY A 106 -19.64 8.41 -12.93
CA GLY A 106 -20.44 7.18 -12.92
C GLY A 106 -19.76 5.96 -13.55
N TRP A 107 -18.45 5.98 -13.75
CA TRP A 107 -17.70 4.83 -14.26
C TRP A 107 -17.16 3.96 -13.13
N GLN A 108 -17.28 2.65 -13.29
CA GLN A 108 -16.69 1.67 -12.39
C GLN A 108 -15.29 1.28 -12.89
N CYS A 109 -14.26 1.82 -12.24
CA CYS A 109 -12.87 1.56 -12.60
C CYS A 109 -12.24 0.54 -11.66
N ARG A 110 -11.63 -0.50 -12.24
CA ARG A 110 -10.77 -1.46 -11.53
C ARG A 110 -9.35 -1.40 -12.07
N GLU A 111 -8.41 -1.62 -11.18
CA GLU A 111 -7.01 -1.85 -11.50
C GLU A 111 -6.86 -3.16 -12.29
N ARG A 112 -5.91 -3.18 -13.23
CA ARG A 112 -5.45 -4.39 -13.90
C ARG A 112 -3.95 -4.50 -13.69
N SER A 113 -3.50 -5.72 -13.47
CA SER A 113 -2.09 -6.06 -13.61
C SER A 113 -1.65 -5.71 -15.04
N SER A 114 -0.70 -4.79 -15.16
CA SER A 114 0.16 -4.71 -16.34
C SER A 114 1.07 -5.94 -16.30
N THR A 115 0.58 -7.09 -16.76
CA THR A 115 1.50 -8.12 -17.24
C THR A 115 1.92 -7.64 -18.63
N PRO A 116 3.20 -7.25 -18.83
CA PRO A 116 3.71 -7.10 -20.20
C PRO A 116 3.38 -8.40 -20.94
N PRO A 117 2.85 -8.36 -22.17
CA PRO A 117 2.79 -9.58 -22.97
C PRO A 117 4.20 -10.17 -22.96
N ALA A 118 4.34 -11.44 -22.58
CA ALA A 118 5.57 -12.17 -22.82
C ALA A 118 5.86 -12.04 -24.32
N GLN A 119 6.86 -11.24 -24.66
CA GLN A 119 7.46 -11.21 -25.99
C GLN A 119 8.57 -12.25 -26.02
#